data_AF-A0A1I3LXZ8-F1
#
_entry.id   AF-A0A1I3LXZ8-F1
#
_cell.length_a   1.000
_cell.length_b   1.000
_cell.length_c   1.000
_cell.angle_alpha   90.00
_cell.angle_beta   90.00
_cell.angle_gamma   90.00
#
_symmetry.space_group_name_H-M   'P 1'
#
loop_
_entity.id
_entity.type
_entity.pdbx_description
1 polymer ?
#
loop_
_entity_poly.entity_id
_entity_poly.type
_entity_poly.pdbx_seq_one_letter_code
_entity_poly.pdbx_strand_id
1 'polypeptide(L)'
;MDSNEQWRRDLEGWVAEGRMGGATFSQLRRKDGGIPAKTVIRPVELKGALHYQFQYYADNKVTHENVPQAEAAGRMADWLEAHYRQALIRTDEADVQVLFSKKGKAAVLRKPSSQPQAKREEPLSHNRQKQRVVREGEAAPFLVELGIMTKDGQVVAKKQDKFRQINRFLEMVEDVLPHLPADREITIVDFGCGKSYLTFALYHLLAVKRGRRISVVGLDLKADVIAFCSRLAERLGYDRLRFQVGDIADYKDRSEVDMVVTLHACDTATDAALAKAVEWGASVVLSVPCCQHELFRQVANETMKPLLSHGLLKERFSALATDAIRAQLLEVLGYRTQLLEFIDPEHTPKNMLIRAVKTGANRADAAAKWQEYAAFRNMLQVSPYLERALEDKLRLAAGDVK
;
A
#
# COMPACT_ATOMS: atom_id res chain seq x y z
N MET A 1 -40.42 14.99 27.73
CA MET A 1 -40.48 13.94 26.70
C MET A 1 -39.37 12.94 26.99
N ASP A 2 -39.69 11.66 27.05
CA ASP A 2 -38.78 10.65 27.60
C ASP A 2 -37.59 10.40 26.66
N SER A 3 -36.37 10.46 27.18
CA SER A 3 -35.10 10.22 26.46
C SER A 3 -35.07 8.88 25.73
N ASN A 4 -35.91 7.93 26.17
CA ASN A 4 -36.04 6.60 25.59
C ASN A 4 -36.62 6.58 24.16
N GLU A 5 -37.42 7.57 23.76
CA GLU A 5 -38.02 7.60 22.40
C GLU A 5 -37.27 8.53 21.42
N GLN A 6 -36.52 9.51 21.94
CA GLN A 6 -35.92 10.55 21.09
C GLN A 6 -34.92 9.96 20.07
N TRP A 7 -34.07 9.04 20.50
CA TRP A 7 -33.06 8.45 19.62
C TRP A 7 -33.66 7.56 18.52
N ARG A 8 -34.84 6.96 18.74
CA ARG A 8 -35.57 6.19 17.72
C ARG A 8 -36.08 7.13 16.62
N ARG A 9 -36.70 8.24 17.01
CA ARG A 9 -37.18 9.28 16.06
C ARG A 9 -36.02 9.91 15.29
N ASP A 10 -34.91 10.17 15.98
CA ASP A 10 -33.70 10.70 15.34
C ASP A 10 -33.15 9.72 14.29
N LEU A 11 -33.09 8.42 14.63
CA LEU A 11 -32.66 7.36 13.73
C LEU A 11 -33.59 7.22 12.51
N GLU A 12 -34.91 7.26 12.72
CA GLU A 12 -35.90 7.26 11.65
C GLU A 12 -35.68 8.43 10.69
N GLY A 13 -35.51 9.65 11.22
CA GLY A 13 -35.21 10.83 10.40
C GLY A 13 -33.94 10.68 9.58
N TRP A 14 -32.84 10.23 10.20
CA TRP A 14 -31.57 10.06 9.47
C TRP A 14 -31.59 8.98 8.41
N VAL A 15 -32.34 7.90 8.64
CA VAL A 15 -32.50 6.83 7.65
C VAL A 15 -33.42 7.26 6.52
N ALA A 16 -34.55 7.91 6.82
CA ALA A 16 -35.50 8.40 5.81
C ALA A 16 -34.86 9.48 4.91
N GLU A 17 -34.07 10.38 5.47
CA GLU A 17 -33.36 11.43 4.74
C GLU A 17 -32.05 10.93 4.09
N GLY A 18 -31.66 9.68 4.29
CA GLY A 18 -30.39 9.13 3.77
C GLY A 18 -29.13 9.74 4.40
N ARG A 19 -29.28 10.38 5.57
CA ARG A 19 -28.23 11.14 6.26
C ARG A 19 -27.37 10.30 7.19
N MET A 20 -27.77 9.07 7.48
CA MET A 20 -26.97 8.13 8.25
C MET A 20 -25.83 7.54 7.40
N GLY A 21 -24.58 7.90 7.73
CA GLY A 21 -23.37 7.38 7.09
C GLY A 21 -22.94 5.99 7.59
N GLY A 22 -23.44 5.57 8.76
CA GLY A 22 -23.28 4.21 9.27
C GLY A 22 -23.50 4.11 10.79
N ALA A 23 -23.61 2.89 11.31
CA ALA A 23 -23.67 2.63 12.74
C ALA A 23 -22.80 1.45 13.16
N THR A 24 -22.45 1.42 14.44
CA THR A 24 -21.81 0.28 15.08
C THR A 24 -22.50 0.00 16.41
N PHE A 25 -23.02 -1.22 16.55
CA PHE A 25 -23.61 -1.72 17.79
C PHE A 25 -22.63 -2.67 18.48
N SER A 26 -22.48 -2.50 19.79
CA SER A 26 -21.52 -3.23 20.62
C SER A 26 -22.01 -3.34 22.06
N GLN A 27 -21.24 -4.02 22.91
CA GLN A 27 -21.57 -4.30 24.32
C GLN A 27 -22.84 -5.12 24.46
N LEU A 28 -22.75 -6.44 24.23
CA LEU A 28 -23.90 -7.34 24.33
C LEU A 28 -24.62 -7.25 25.69
N ARG A 29 -25.95 -7.30 25.66
CA ARG A 29 -26.80 -7.30 26.87
C ARG A 29 -26.67 -8.60 27.65
N ARG A 30 -26.62 -9.72 26.92
CA ARG A 30 -26.43 -11.09 27.40
C ARG A 30 -25.35 -11.74 26.53
N LYS A 31 -24.55 -12.64 27.12
CA LYS A 31 -23.58 -13.45 26.39
C LYS A 31 -24.19 -14.83 26.13
N ASP A 32 -25.35 -14.84 25.49
CA ASP A 32 -25.96 -16.04 24.94
C ASP A 32 -25.26 -16.36 23.61
N GLY A 33 -24.70 -17.57 23.50
CA GLY A 33 -24.05 -18.02 22.27
C GLY A 33 -25.03 -17.90 21.10
N GLY A 34 -24.60 -17.26 20.01
CA GLY A 34 -25.41 -17.06 18.80
C GLY A 34 -25.65 -15.61 18.41
N ILE A 35 -25.46 -14.64 19.31
CA ILE A 35 -25.57 -13.21 18.96
C ILE A 35 -24.19 -12.61 18.64
N PRO A 36 -24.01 -11.91 17.51
CA PRO A 36 -22.74 -11.31 17.11
C PRO A 36 -22.21 -10.31 18.14
N ALA A 37 -20.93 -10.39 18.49
CA ALA A 37 -20.31 -9.46 19.44
C ALA A 37 -20.35 -8.00 18.97
N LYS A 38 -20.44 -7.80 17.66
CA LYS A 38 -20.53 -6.49 17.01
C LYS A 38 -21.40 -6.57 15.76
N THR A 39 -22.29 -5.58 15.59
CA THR A 39 -23.02 -5.36 14.33
C THR A 39 -22.57 -4.02 13.74
N VAL A 40 -22.11 -4.01 12.49
CA VAL A 40 -21.78 -2.78 11.75
C VAL A 40 -22.81 -2.57 10.65
N ILE A 41 -23.35 -1.36 10.55
CA ILE A 41 -24.39 -1.03 9.58
C ILE A 41 -23.88 0.10 8.68
N ARG A 42 -24.11 -0.02 7.38
CA ARG A 42 -23.72 0.99 6.40
C ARG A 42 -24.78 1.16 5.30
N PRO A 43 -25.00 2.38 4.78
CA PRO A 43 -25.82 2.58 3.59
C PRO A 43 -25.15 1.93 2.38
N VAL A 44 -25.96 1.35 1.49
CA VAL A 44 -25.56 0.72 0.23
C VAL A 44 -26.66 0.89 -0.82
N GLU A 45 -26.33 1.09 -2.09
CA GLU A 45 -27.34 1.25 -3.15
C GLU A 45 -27.50 -0.03 -3.97
N LEU A 46 -28.55 -0.82 -3.72
CA LEU A 46 -28.85 -2.04 -4.48
C LEU A 46 -29.86 -1.73 -5.59
N LYS A 47 -29.49 -2.01 -6.85
CA LYS A 47 -30.37 -1.85 -8.02
C LYS A 47 -31.05 -0.47 -8.10
N GLY A 48 -30.31 0.59 -7.76
CA GLY A 48 -30.81 1.98 -7.77
C GLY A 48 -31.61 2.40 -6.54
N ALA A 49 -31.71 1.56 -5.51
CA ALA A 49 -32.45 1.85 -4.28
C ALA A 49 -31.55 1.78 -3.04
N LEU A 50 -31.70 2.73 -2.13
CA LEU A 50 -30.96 2.76 -0.87
C LEU A 50 -31.40 1.62 0.04
N HIS A 51 -30.41 0.88 0.54
CA HIS A 51 -30.54 -0.16 1.54
C HIS A 51 -29.52 0.10 2.65
N TYR A 52 -29.71 -0.53 3.80
CA TYR A 52 -28.72 -0.57 4.86
C TYR A 52 -28.24 -2.01 5.05
N GLN A 53 -26.95 -2.22 4.82
CA GLN A 53 -26.32 -3.51 5.02
C GLN A 53 -25.89 -3.66 6.48
N PHE A 54 -26.44 -4.68 7.14
CA PHE A 54 -26.01 -5.15 8.45
C PHE A 54 -24.88 -6.17 8.28
N GLN A 55 -23.82 -6.01 9.03
CA GLN A 55 -22.66 -6.89 9.06
C GLN A 55 -22.50 -7.45 10.47
N TYR A 56 -22.70 -8.75 10.60
CA TYR A 56 -22.74 -9.45 11.87
C TYR A 56 -21.41 -10.16 12.13
N TYR A 57 -20.65 -9.71 13.12
CA TYR A 57 -19.34 -10.30 13.46
C TYR A 57 -19.51 -11.31 14.61
N ALA A 58 -19.51 -12.61 14.28
CA ALA A 58 -19.64 -13.73 15.22
C ALA A 58 -18.59 -14.81 14.92
N ASP A 59 -17.86 -15.27 15.95
CA ASP A 59 -16.96 -16.45 15.89
C ASP A 59 -16.10 -16.55 14.62
N ASN A 60 -15.35 -15.49 14.33
CA ASN A 60 -14.47 -15.32 13.15
C ASN A 60 -15.17 -15.35 11.78
N LYS A 61 -16.49 -15.26 11.74
CA LYS A 61 -17.29 -15.12 10.51
C LYS A 61 -18.03 -13.80 10.48
N VAL A 62 -18.24 -13.28 9.28
CA VAL A 62 -19.06 -12.09 9.03
C VAL A 62 -20.19 -12.49 8.09
N THR A 63 -21.44 -12.32 8.52
CA THR A 63 -22.61 -12.48 7.65
C THR A 63 -23.24 -11.13 7.34
N HIS A 64 -24.01 -11.06 6.24
CA HIS A 64 -24.56 -9.83 5.72
C HIS A 64 -26.07 -9.94 5.48
N GLU A 65 -26.82 -8.92 5.86
CA GLU A 65 -28.24 -8.75 5.57
C GLU A 65 -28.43 -7.35 4.97
N ASN A 66 -29.12 -7.23 3.83
CA ASN A 66 -29.41 -5.94 3.21
C ASN A 66 -30.88 -5.60 3.43
N VAL A 67 -31.15 -4.51 4.13
CA VAL A 67 -32.51 -4.11 4.52
C VAL A 67 -32.93 -2.87 3.73
N PRO A 68 -34.10 -2.86 3.07
CA PRO A 68 -34.60 -1.68 2.37
C PRO A 68 -34.67 -0.46 3.29
N GLN A 69 -34.41 0.75 2.77
CA GLN A 69 -34.42 1.99 3.54
C GLN A 69 -35.70 2.16 4.39
N ALA A 70 -36.86 1.81 3.82
CA ALA A 70 -38.15 1.91 4.49
C ALA A 70 -38.26 1.08 5.79
N GLU A 71 -37.52 -0.03 5.89
CA GLU A 71 -37.56 -0.96 7.02
C GLU A 71 -36.34 -0.82 7.94
N ALA A 72 -35.29 -0.15 7.46
CA ALA A 72 -33.98 -0.15 8.10
C ALA A 72 -33.99 0.49 9.49
N ALA A 73 -34.69 1.61 9.69
CA ALA A 73 -34.73 2.30 10.98
C ALA A 73 -35.34 1.42 12.09
N GLY A 74 -36.50 0.81 11.81
CA GLY A 74 -37.17 -0.10 12.73
C GLY A 74 -36.30 -1.32 13.04
N ARG A 75 -35.77 -1.97 11.99
CA ARG A 75 -34.87 -3.11 12.13
C ARG A 75 -33.64 -2.80 12.98
N MET A 76 -33.05 -1.60 12.82
CA MET A 76 -31.92 -1.15 13.62
C MET A 76 -32.29 -0.94 15.09
N ALA A 77 -33.41 -0.26 15.35
CA ALA A 77 -33.87 0.04 16.70
C ALA A 77 -34.17 -1.26 17.48
N ASP A 78 -34.91 -2.18 16.87
CA ASP A 78 -35.28 -3.46 17.49
C ASP A 78 -34.04 -4.32 17.77
N TRP A 79 -33.10 -4.38 16.82
CA TRP A 79 -31.85 -5.13 16.99
C TRP A 79 -30.96 -4.55 18.09
N LEU A 80 -30.84 -3.23 18.14
CA LEU A 80 -30.06 -2.52 19.15
C LEU A 80 -30.64 -2.77 20.55
N GLU A 81 -31.95 -2.62 20.72
CA GLU A 81 -32.60 -2.82 22.01
C GLU A 81 -32.57 -4.26 22.50
N ALA A 82 -32.78 -5.23 21.61
CA ALA A 82 -32.78 -6.64 21.97
C ALA A 82 -31.38 -7.11 22.42
N HIS A 83 -30.31 -6.67 21.75
CA HIS A 83 -29.02 -7.34 21.84
C HIS A 83 -27.88 -6.48 22.42
N TYR A 84 -27.90 -5.16 22.28
CA TYR A 84 -26.74 -4.32 22.55
C TYR A 84 -27.02 -3.23 23.59
N ARG A 85 -25.98 -2.84 24.33
CA ARG A 85 -26.02 -1.73 25.31
C ARG A 85 -25.47 -0.44 24.76
N GLN A 86 -24.86 -0.48 23.58
CA GLN A 86 -24.21 0.68 23.00
C GLN A 86 -24.39 0.71 21.48
N ALA A 87 -24.69 1.90 20.96
CA ALA A 87 -24.57 2.22 19.55
C ALA A 87 -23.73 3.50 19.36
N LEU A 88 -22.97 3.52 18.28
CA LEU A 88 -22.41 4.74 17.69
C LEU A 88 -23.02 4.90 16.30
N ILE A 89 -23.82 5.94 16.09
CA ILE A 89 -24.46 6.28 14.83
C ILE A 89 -23.73 7.51 14.28
N ARG A 90 -23.29 7.44 13.04
CA ARG A 90 -22.60 8.54 12.35
C ARG A 90 -23.53 9.14 11.32
N THR A 91 -23.74 10.45 11.40
CA THR A 91 -24.51 11.23 10.42
C THR A 91 -23.61 12.25 9.73
N ASP A 92 -24.17 13.07 8.84
CA ASP A 92 -23.46 14.21 8.27
C ASP A 92 -23.05 15.25 9.33
N GLU A 93 -23.91 15.49 10.31
CA GLU A 93 -23.75 16.58 11.26
C GLU A 93 -23.14 16.13 12.59
N ALA A 94 -23.33 14.87 12.99
CA ALA A 94 -22.94 14.42 14.32
C ALA A 94 -22.56 12.94 14.39
N ASP A 95 -21.66 12.65 15.32
CA ASP A 95 -21.48 11.32 15.89
C ASP A 95 -22.38 11.22 17.12
N VAL A 96 -23.37 10.34 17.06
CA VAL A 96 -24.37 10.14 18.11
C VAL A 96 -24.13 8.80 18.80
N GLN A 97 -23.81 8.84 20.08
CA GLN A 97 -23.61 7.67 20.91
C GLN A 97 -24.85 7.43 21.76
N VAL A 98 -25.46 6.25 21.62
CA VAL A 98 -26.59 5.80 22.43
C VAL A 98 -26.08 4.77 23.43
N LEU A 99 -26.28 5.02 24.72
CA LEU A 99 -25.83 4.18 25.83
C LEU A 99 -27.02 3.74 26.68
N PHE A 100 -27.22 2.43 26.81
CA PHE A 100 -28.30 1.88 27.63
C PHE A 100 -27.79 1.49 29.01
N SER A 101 -28.47 1.98 30.04
CA SER A 101 -28.26 1.56 31.42
C SER A 101 -28.68 0.11 31.66
N LYS A 102 -28.29 -0.47 32.81
CA LYS A 102 -28.74 -1.82 33.23
C LYS A 102 -30.27 -1.95 33.30
N LYS A 103 -30.98 -0.84 33.55
CA LYS A 103 -32.45 -0.77 33.60
C LYS A 103 -33.10 -0.44 32.24
N GLY A 104 -32.33 -0.42 31.15
CA GLY A 104 -32.83 -0.17 29.80
C GLY A 104 -33.01 1.30 29.43
N LYS A 105 -32.79 2.26 30.34
CA LYS A 105 -32.85 3.70 30.03
C LYS A 105 -31.70 4.11 29.09
N ALA A 106 -32.03 4.76 27.98
CA ALA A 106 -31.09 5.28 27.00
C ALA A 106 -30.59 6.68 27.36
N ALA A 107 -29.29 6.89 27.28
CA ALA A 107 -28.63 8.19 27.28
C ALA A 107 -28.03 8.45 25.90
N VAL A 108 -28.26 9.65 25.35
CA VAL A 108 -27.80 10.04 24.02
C VAL A 108 -26.74 11.13 24.18
N LEU A 109 -25.53 10.86 23.68
CA LEU A 109 -24.43 11.82 23.63
C LEU A 109 -24.18 12.21 22.18
N ARG A 110 -24.16 13.50 21.89
CA ARG A 110 -23.93 14.03 20.53
C ARG A 110 -22.59 14.76 20.50
N LYS A 111 -21.76 14.43 19.51
CA LYS A 111 -20.50 15.15 19.21
C LYS A 111 -20.52 15.60 17.75
N PRO A 112 -19.83 16.69 17.41
CA PRO A 112 -19.65 17.07 16.00
C PRO A 112 -19.12 15.91 15.16
N SER A 113 -19.57 15.80 13.91
CA SER A 113 -19.18 14.72 13.00
C SER A 113 -17.66 14.58 12.90
N SER A 114 -17.17 13.34 12.99
CA SER A 114 -15.77 13.02 12.73
C SER A 114 -15.45 12.85 11.24
N GLN A 115 -16.43 13.09 10.34
CA GLN A 115 -16.29 13.01 8.89
C GLN A 115 -16.66 14.36 8.22
N PRO A 116 -15.74 15.03 7.50
CA PRO A 116 -16.04 16.26 6.78
C PRO A 116 -17.06 16.04 5.64
N GLN A 117 -17.98 17.00 5.44
CA GLN A 117 -18.96 17.04 4.33
C GLN A 117 -18.34 16.77 2.94
N ALA A 118 -17.06 17.09 2.73
CA ALA A 118 -16.33 16.93 1.48
C ALA A 118 -16.06 15.47 1.02
N LYS A 119 -16.43 14.45 1.81
CA LYS A 119 -16.29 13.02 1.44
C LYS A 119 -17.54 12.36 0.83
N ARG A 120 -18.62 13.11 0.62
CA ARG A 120 -19.93 12.55 0.25
C ARG A 120 -20.25 12.44 -1.24
N GLU A 121 -19.39 12.93 -2.13
CA GLU A 121 -19.52 12.69 -3.57
C GLU A 121 -18.94 11.32 -4.01
N GLU A 122 -18.78 10.36 -3.09
CA GLU A 122 -18.50 8.98 -3.46
C GLU A 122 -19.81 8.23 -3.74
N PRO A 123 -20.00 7.65 -4.94
CA PRO A 123 -21.23 6.94 -5.28
C PRO A 123 -21.44 5.73 -4.36
N LEU A 124 -22.67 5.55 -3.88
CA LEU A 124 -23.15 4.48 -3.00
C LEU A 124 -23.15 3.07 -3.67
N SER A 125 -22.34 2.89 -4.72
CA SER A 125 -22.24 1.64 -5.45
C SER A 125 -21.67 0.51 -4.56
N HIS A 126 -22.16 -0.72 -4.75
CA HIS A 126 -21.71 -1.93 -4.05
C HIS A 126 -20.24 -2.25 -4.17
N ASN A 127 -19.56 -1.59 -5.10
CA ASN A 127 -18.13 -1.58 -5.13
C ASN A 127 -17.69 -0.36 -4.30
N ARG A 128 -17.07 -0.58 -3.13
CA ARG A 128 -16.08 0.39 -2.66
C ARG A 128 -15.06 0.46 -3.79
N GLN A 129 -15.25 1.37 -4.74
CA GLN A 129 -14.18 1.83 -5.60
C GLN A 129 -13.23 2.49 -4.62
N LYS A 130 -12.28 1.71 -4.08
CA LYS A 130 -11.03 2.25 -3.54
C LYS A 130 -10.66 3.36 -4.53
N GLN A 131 -10.44 4.59 -4.05
CA GLN A 131 -10.02 5.69 -4.90
C GLN A 131 -8.70 5.28 -5.56
N ARG A 132 -8.82 4.59 -6.68
CA ARG A 132 -7.71 4.03 -7.44
C ARG A 132 -7.15 5.17 -8.26
N VAL A 133 -5.83 5.26 -8.30
CA VAL A 133 -5.12 6.28 -9.08
C VAL A 133 -5.50 6.19 -10.57
N VAL A 134 -5.73 4.96 -11.07
CA VAL A 134 -6.36 4.70 -12.36
C VAL A 134 -7.68 3.96 -12.15
N ARG A 135 -8.79 4.57 -12.56
CA ARG A 135 -10.15 4.08 -12.31
C ARG A 135 -10.63 3.18 -13.45
N GLU A 136 -11.43 2.17 -13.08
CA GLU A 136 -12.19 1.39 -14.07
C GLU A 136 -13.28 2.27 -14.68
N GLY A 137 -13.44 2.18 -16.01
CA GLY A 137 -14.26 3.10 -16.80
C GLY A 137 -13.49 4.30 -17.38
N GLU A 138 -12.26 4.54 -16.93
CA GLU A 138 -11.35 5.49 -17.58
C GLU A 138 -10.28 4.70 -18.37
N ALA A 139 -10.40 4.71 -19.70
CA ALA A 139 -9.49 3.99 -20.59
C ALA A 139 -8.11 4.66 -20.64
N ALA A 140 -7.27 4.42 -19.62
CA ALA A 140 -5.90 4.90 -19.63
C ALA A 140 -5.14 4.28 -20.82
N PRO A 141 -4.58 5.07 -21.75
CA PRO A 141 -4.06 4.56 -23.02
C PRO A 141 -3.06 3.41 -22.88
N PHE A 142 -2.15 3.49 -21.91
CA PHE A 142 -1.17 2.45 -21.66
C PHE A 142 -1.80 1.13 -21.16
N LEU A 143 -2.89 1.18 -20.39
CA LEU A 143 -3.59 -0.02 -19.92
C LEU A 143 -4.33 -0.72 -21.06
N VAL A 144 -4.86 0.05 -22.01
CA VAL A 144 -5.49 -0.50 -23.22
C VAL A 144 -4.45 -1.20 -24.08
N GLU A 145 -3.34 -0.52 -24.38
CA GLU A 145 -2.26 -1.06 -25.21
C GLU A 145 -1.57 -2.28 -24.59
N LEU A 146 -1.48 -2.35 -23.27
CA LEU A 146 -0.95 -3.51 -22.54
C LEU A 146 -1.98 -4.63 -22.36
N GLY A 147 -3.19 -4.48 -22.90
CA GLY A 147 -4.27 -5.47 -22.84
C GLY A 147 -4.82 -5.71 -21.43
N ILE A 148 -4.69 -4.73 -20.54
CA ILE A 148 -5.25 -4.75 -19.18
C ILE A 148 -6.68 -4.21 -19.18
N MET A 149 -6.94 -3.21 -20.02
CA MET A 149 -8.26 -2.62 -20.21
C MET A 149 -8.74 -2.77 -21.65
N THR A 150 -10.07 -2.78 -21.84
CA THR A 150 -10.70 -2.56 -23.13
C THR A 150 -10.67 -1.07 -23.49
N LYS A 151 -10.97 -0.74 -24.76
CA LYS A 151 -11.12 0.66 -25.20
C LYS A 151 -12.23 1.40 -24.46
N ASP A 152 -13.21 0.67 -23.94
CA ASP A 152 -14.32 1.20 -23.13
C ASP A 152 -13.94 1.38 -21.64
N GLY A 153 -12.67 1.14 -21.28
CA GLY A 153 -12.16 1.33 -19.91
C GLY A 153 -12.49 0.19 -18.95
N GLN A 154 -13.06 -0.93 -19.42
CA GLN A 154 -13.32 -2.09 -18.59
C GLN A 154 -12.05 -2.92 -18.40
N VAL A 155 -11.81 -3.41 -17.19
CA VAL A 155 -10.62 -4.24 -16.92
C VAL A 155 -10.89 -5.66 -17.41
N VAL A 156 -9.98 -6.20 -18.21
CA VAL A 156 -10.06 -7.58 -18.70
C VAL A 156 -10.09 -8.53 -17.49
N ALA A 157 -11.07 -9.42 -17.41
CA ALA A 157 -11.30 -10.28 -16.24
C ALA A 157 -10.05 -11.04 -15.78
N LYS A 158 -9.26 -11.57 -16.73
CA LYS A 158 -8.00 -12.29 -16.46
C LYS A 158 -6.83 -11.39 -16.03
N LYS A 159 -7.01 -10.07 -16.01
CA LYS A 159 -5.98 -9.07 -15.70
C LYS A 159 -6.33 -8.22 -14.47
N GLN A 160 -7.38 -8.58 -13.74
CA GLN A 160 -7.79 -7.90 -12.51
C GLN A 160 -6.66 -7.81 -11.48
N ASP A 161 -5.90 -8.90 -11.28
CA ASP A 161 -4.78 -8.92 -10.34
C ASP A 161 -3.66 -7.94 -10.75
N LYS A 162 -3.34 -7.90 -12.05
CA LYS A 162 -2.36 -6.96 -12.60
C LYS A 162 -2.82 -5.52 -12.44
N PHE A 163 -4.10 -5.25 -12.66
CA PHE A 163 -4.68 -3.92 -12.48
C PHE A 163 -4.66 -3.46 -11.00
N ARG A 164 -4.91 -4.38 -10.05
CA ARG A 164 -4.75 -4.10 -8.61
C ARG A 164 -3.29 -3.81 -8.25
N GLN A 165 -2.35 -4.62 -8.76
CA GLN A 165 -0.91 -4.42 -8.55
C GLN A 165 -0.46 -3.03 -9.04
N ILE A 166 -0.90 -2.63 -10.24
CA ILE A 166 -0.57 -1.31 -10.79
C ILE A 166 -1.10 -0.20 -9.89
N ASN A 167 -2.37 -0.26 -9.47
CA ASN A 167 -2.92 0.77 -8.60
C ASN A 167 -2.23 0.84 -7.24
N ARG A 168 -1.91 -0.32 -6.64
CA ARG A 168 -1.20 -0.37 -5.37
C ARG A 168 0.20 0.22 -5.48
N PHE A 169 0.90 -0.01 -6.59
CA PHE A 169 2.17 0.66 -6.88
C PHE A 169 2.01 2.18 -6.98
N LEU A 170 0.98 2.64 -7.70
CA LEU A 170 0.72 4.07 -7.84
C LEU A 170 0.39 4.75 -6.50
N GLU A 171 -0.35 4.10 -5.61
CA GLU A 171 -0.57 4.59 -4.24
C GLU A 171 0.78 4.82 -3.52
N MET A 172 1.71 3.88 -3.63
CA MET A 172 3.04 3.99 -3.01
C MET A 172 3.89 5.11 -3.63
N VAL A 173 3.72 5.37 -4.93
CA VAL A 173 4.36 6.51 -5.62
C VAL A 173 3.75 7.83 -5.14
N GLU A 174 2.43 7.90 -4.93
CA GLU A 174 1.78 9.12 -4.43
C GLU A 174 2.31 9.54 -3.06
N ASP A 175 2.52 8.57 -2.16
CA ASP A 175 3.06 8.80 -0.82
C ASP A 175 4.45 9.47 -0.82
N VAL A 176 5.24 9.28 -1.88
CA VAL A 176 6.62 9.81 -1.98
C VAL A 176 6.73 11.08 -2.82
N LEU A 177 5.65 11.54 -3.45
CA LEU A 177 5.66 12.79 -4.25
C LEU A 177 6.17 14.01 -3.49
N PRO A 178 5.82 14.22 -2.20
CA PRO A 178 6.33 15.38 -1.45
C PRO A 178 7.85 15.39 -1.29
N HIS A 179 8.52 14.26 -1.54
CA HIS A 179 9.96 14.11 -1.43
C HIS A 179 10.69 14.25 -2.77
N LEU A 180 9.96 14.51 -3.86
CA LEU A 180 10.52 14.74 -5.19
C LEU A 180 10.54 16.25 -5.51
N PRO A 181 11.54 16.74 -6.26
CA PRO A 181 11.62 18.14 -6.67
C PRO A 181 10.34 18.61 -7.37
N ALA A 182 9.84 19.78 -6.98
CA ALA A 182 8.60 20.35 -7.52
C ALA A 182 8.83 21.49 -8.52
N ASP A 183 10.01 22.08 -8.48
CA ASP A 183 10.46 23.27 -9.19
C ASP A 183 11.30 22.96 -10.43
N ARG A 184 11.76 21.71 -10.58
CA ARG A 184 12.54 21.26 -11.74
C ARG A 184 12.07 19.91 -12.29
N GLU A 185 12.67 19.50 -13.41
CA GLU A 185 12.45 18.18 -13.99
C GLU A 185 12.95 17.06 -13.05
N ILE A 186 12.11 16.03 -12.88
CA ILE A 186 12.41 14.85 -12.06
C ILE A 186 13.05 13.79 -12.96
N THR A 187 14.26 13.34 -12.62
CA THR A 187 14.92 12.23 -13.32
C THR A 187 14.61 10.92 -12.62
N ILE A 188 14.09 9.94 -13.38
CA ILE A 188 13.68 8.63 -12.86
C ILE A 188 14.37 7.53 -13.67
N VAL A 189 14.93 6.54 -12.99
CA VAL A 189 15.48 5.34 -13.61
C VAL A 189 14.74 4.12 -13.08
N ASP A 190 14.27 3.26 -13.97
CA ASP A 190 13.64 1.97 -13.65
C ASP A 190 14.51 0.82 -14.15
N PHE A 191 15.07 0.04 -13.22
CA PHE A 191 15.95 -1.09 -13.53
C PHE A 191 15.22 -2.43 -13.47
N GLY A 192 15.46 -3.26 -14.49
CA GLY A 192 14.76 -4.52 -14.65
C GLY A 192 13.29 -4.28 -15.03
N CYS A 193 13.03 -3.27 -15.85
CA CYS A 193 11.67 -2.78 -16.10
C CYS A 193 10.77 -3.84 -16.76
N GLY A 194 11.34 -4.86 -17.42
CA GLY A 194 10.59 -5.92 -18.07
C GLY A 194 9.58 -5.34 -19.08
N LYS A 195 8.38 -5.93 -19.15
CA LYS A 195 7.28 -5.39 -19.98
C LYS A 195 6.75 -4.02 -19.50
N SER A 196 7.36 -3.43 -18.48
CA SER A 196 7.27 -2.01 -18.11
C SER A 196 5.88 -1.52 -17.70
N TYR A 197 4.98 -2.41 -17.28
CA TYR A 197 3.64 -2.03 -16.80
C TYR A 197 3.68 -0.92 -15.74
N LEU A 198 4.62 -1.04 -14.80
CA LEU A 198 4.76 -0.12 -13.67
C LEU A 198 5.48 1.17 -14.08
N THR A 199 6.44 1.10 -15.02
CA THR A 199 7.08 2.26 -15.65
C THR A 199 6.08 3.13 -16.41
N PHE A 200 5.22 2.51 -17.23
CA PHE A 200 4.16 3.23 -17.95
C PHE A 200 3.12 3.82 -17.00
N ALA A 201 2.77 3.10 -15.93
CA ALA A 201 1.86 3.59 -14.90
C ALA A 201 2.46 4.81 -14.17
N LEU A 202 3.73 4.73 -13.78
CA LEU A 202 4.48 5.82 -13.16
C LEU A 202 4.50 7.07 -14.05
N TYR A 203 4.84 6.90 -15.32
CA TYR A 203 4.82 7.98 -16.30
C TYR A 203 3.42 8.60 -16.41
N HIS A 204 2.38 7.78 -16.55
CA HIS A 204 1.00 8.25 -16.66
C HIS A 204 0.57 9.05 -15.42
N LEU A 205 0.88 8.56 -14.21
CA LEU A 205 0.59 9.29 -12.98
C LEU A 205 1.31 10.63 -12.94
N LEU A 206 2.64 10.64 -13.11
CA LEU A 206 3.45 11.83 -12.90
C LEU A 206 3.27 12.85 -14.02
N ALA A 207 3.43 12.45 -15.28
CA ALA A 207 3.40 13.36 -16.42
C ALA A 207 1.97 13.72 -16.83
N VAL A 208 1.06 12.73 -16.91
CA VAL A 208 -0.28 12.94 -17.48
C VAL A 208 -1.27 13.41 -16.41
N LYS A 209 -1.38 12.70 -15.28
CA LYS A 209 -2.34 13.06 -14.22
C LYS A 209 -1.88 14.22 -13.35
N ARG A 210 -0.59 14.30 -13.02
CA ARG A 210 -0.02 15.31 -12.12
C ARG A 210 0.67 16.47 -12.85
N GLY A 211 0.80 16.41 -14.18
CA GLY A 211 1.41 17.48 -14.98
C GLY A 211 2.89 17.74 -14.65
N ARG A 212 3.60 16.79 -14.04
CA ARG A 212 4.99 16.96 -13.63
C ARG A 212 5.92 16.90 -14.83
N ARG A 213 6.98 17.69 -14.78
CA ARG A 213 8.11 17.56 -15.69
C ARG A 213 8.97 16.39 -15.22
N ILE A 214 9.07 15.34 -16.03
CA ILE A 214 9.84 14.13 -15.71
C ILE A 214 10.69 13.70 -16.90
N SER A 215 11.76 12.97 -16.63
CA SER A 215 12.54 12.21 -17.61
C SER A 215 12.72 10.80 -17.07
N VAL A 216 12.11 9.81 -17.72
CA VAL A 216 12.12 8.41 -17.28
C VAL A 216 12.97 7.56 -18.23
N VAL A 217 13.88 6.77 -17.68
CA VAL A 217 14.65 5.77 -18.42
C VAL A 217 14.39 4.38 -17.84
N GLY A 218 13.85 3.47 -18.65
CA GLY A 218 13.73 2.05 -18.31
C GLY A 218 14.91 1.25 -18.88
N LEU A 219 15.56 0.46 -18.03
CA LEU A 219 16.69 -0.40 -18.37
C LEU A 219 16.31 -1.88 -18.20
N ASP A 220 16.65 -2.68 -19.19
CA ASP A 220 16.52 -4.13 -19.16
C ASP A 220 17.62 -4.77 -20.01
N LEU A 221 18.01 -6.00 -19.68
CA LEU A 221 19.03 -6.76 -20.42
C LEU A 221 18.48 -7.32 -21.74
N LYS A 222 17.16 -7.44 -21.87
CA LYS A 222 16.50 -8.09 -23.00
C LYS A 222 16.13 -7.11 -24.12
N ALA A 223 16.83 -7.20 -25.24
CA ALA A 223 16.62 -6.32 -26.40
C ALA A 223 15.19 -6.38 -26.98
N ASP A 224 14.55 -7.56 -26.98
CA ASP A 224 13.17 -7.72 -27.45
C ASP A 224 12.15 -7.00 -26.54
N VAL A 225 12.39 -7.03 -25.23
CA VAL A 225 11.60 -6.31 -24.23
C VAL A 225 11.74 -4.81 -24.42
N ILE A 226 12.97 -4.31 -24.59
CA ILE A 226 13.24 -2.89 -24.84
C ILE A 226 12.59 -2.43 -26.15
N ALA A 227 12.73 -3.20 -27.23
CA ALA A 227 12.12 -2.86 -28.51
C ALA A 227 10.58 -2.81 -28.42
N PHE A 228 9.96 -3.70 -27.66
CA PHE A 228 8.52 -3.63 -27.38
C PHE A 228 8.15 -2.35 -26.61
N CYS A 229 8.88 -2.04 -25.54
CA CYS A 229 8.58 -0.88 -24.69
C CYS A 229 8.80 0.44 -25.42
N SER A 230 9.87 0.58 -26.21
CA SER A 230 10.12 1.76 -27.05
C SER A 230 9.00 2.01 -28.05
N ARG A 231 8.58 1.00 -28.81
CA ARG A 231 7.44 1.13 -29.75
C ARG A 231 6.14 1.48 -29.04
N LEU A 232 5.93 0.99 -27.82
CA LEU A 232 4.76 1.34 -27.03
C LEU A 232 4.82 2.80 -26.56
N ALA A 233 5.98 3.28 -26.07
CA ALA A 233 6.16 4.68 -25.69
C ALA A 233 5.92 5.63 -26.87
N GLU A 234 6.42 5.30 -28.06
CA GLU A 234 6.19 6.06 -29.30
C GLU A 234 4.71 6.13 -29.66
N ARG A 235 4.00 4.99 -29.67
CA ARG A 235 2.55 4.94 -29.96
C ARG A 235 1.72 5.74 -28.96
N LEU A 236 2.18 5.85 -27.71
CA LEU A 236 1.52 6.63 -26.67
C LEU A 236 1.91 8.12 -26.68
N GLY A 237 2.88 8.54 -27.49
CA GLY A 237 3.41 9.91 -27.47
C GLY A 237 4.14 10.25 -26.16
N TYR A 238 4.76 9.25 -25.52
CA TYR A 238 5.46 9.42 -24.25
C TYR A 238 6.92 9.84 -24.49
N ASP A 239 7.13 11.04 -25.03
CA ASP A 239 8.43 11.54 -25.48
C ASP A 239 9.50 11.63 -24.38
N ARG A 240 9.07 11.64 -23.12
CA ARG A 240 9.93 11.72 -21.94
C ARG A 240 10.16 10.36 -21.26
N LEU A 241 9.71 9.27 -21.90
CA LEU A 241 9.95 7.89 -21.48
C LEU A 241 10.81 7.19 -22.53
N ARG A 242 12.02 6.80 -22.14
CA ARG A 242 12.96 6.11 -23.01
C ARG A 242 13.31 4.75 -22.43
N PHE A 243 13.58 3.79 -23.31
CA PHE A 243 14.01 2.45 -22.93
C PHE A 243 15.34 2.13 -23.60
N GLN A 244 16.25 1.52 -22.84
CA GLN A 244 17.58 1.16 -23.33
C GLN A 244 17.97 -0.25 -22.88
N VAL A 245 18.74 -0.93 -23.72
CA VAL A 245 19.36 -2.20 -23.35
C VAL A 245 20.58 -1.90 -22.50
N GLY A 246 20.62 -2.41 -21.28
CA GLY A 246 21.78 -2.18 -20.41
C GLY A 246 21.62 -2.72 -19.00
N ASP A 247 22.77 -2.89 -18.35
CA ASP A 247 22.88 -3.16 -16.92
C ASP A 247 22.98 -1.83 -16.16
N ILE A 248 22.33 -1.73 -15.00
CA ILE A 248 22.42 -0.56 -14.12
C ILE A 248 23.84 -0.32 -13.61
N ALA A 249 24.63 -1.39 -13.43
CA ALA A 249 26.02 -1.28 -12.99
C ALA A 249 26.86 -0.46 -13.99
N ASP A 250 26.57 -0.61 -15.29
CA ASP A 250 27.31 0.02 -16.38
C ASP A 250 26.66 1.30 -16.91
N TYR A 251 25.46 1.65 -16.42
CA TYR A 251 24.74 2.83 -16.89
C TYR A 251 25.41 4.12 -16.42
N LYS A 252 25.93 4.89 -17.39
CA LYS A 252 26.72 6.11 -17.18
C LYS A 252 26.07 7.38 -17.74
N ASP A 253 24.93 7.27 -18.40
CA ASP A 253 24.26 8.41 -19.05
C ASP A 253 23.73 9.45 -18.04
N ARG A 254 23.71 9.12 -16.74
CA ARG A 254 23.28 10.01 -15.67
C ARG A 254 24.26 9.97 -14.50
N SER A 255 24.52 11.14 -13.93
CA SER A 255 25.27 11.32 -12.68
C SER A 255 24.37 11.63 -11.48
N GLU A 256 23.13 12.05 -11.72
CA GLU A 256 22.13 12.39 -10.70
C GLU A 256 20.75 11.88 -11.12
N VAL A 257 20.02 11.28 -10.18
CA VAL A 257 18.69 10.71 -10.37
C VAL A 257 17.86 11.04 -9.14
N ASP A 258 16.59 11.43 -9.29
CA ASP A 258 15.73 11.79 -8.16
C ASP A 258 14.98 10.58 -7.59
N MET A 259 14.59 9.65 -8.47
CA MET A 259 13.89 8.41 -8.10
C MET A 259 14.50 7.21 -8.82
N VAL A 260 14.86 6.18 -8.05
CA VAL A 260 15.19 4.87 -8.60
C VAL A 260 14.08 3.88 -8.28
N VAL A 261 13.65 3.17 -9.32
CA VAL A 261 12.67 2.09 -9.25
C VAL A 261 13.39 0.81 -9.65
N THR A 262 13.20 -0.26 -8.89
CA THR A 262 13.75 -1.58 -9.24
C THR A 262 12.72 -2.64 -8.91
N LEU A 263 12.09 -3.17 -9.95
CA LEU A 263 10.93 -4.02 -9.82
C LEU A 263 11.25 -5.36 -10.45
N HIS A 264 11.40 -6.38 -9.61
CA HIS A 264 11.80 -7.73 -10.03
C HIS A 264 13.27 -7.91 -10.40
N ALA A 265 14.15 -6.99 -10.00
CA ALA A 265 15.56 -7.34 -9.92
C ALA A 265 15.74 -8.51 -8.94
N CYS A 266 16.53 -9.50 -9.34
CA CYS A 266 16.76 -10.72 -8.56
C CYS A 266 18.14 -10.69 -7.90
N ASP A 267 18.21 -11.22 -6.68
CA ASP A 267 19.45 -11.42 -5.93
C ASP A 267 20.28 -10.13 -5.86
N THR A 268 21.58 -10.20 -6.13
CA THR A 268 22.51 -9.06 -6.07
C THR A 268 22.23 -7.98 -7.12
N ALA A 269 21.38 -8.23 -8.12
CA ALA A 269 20.94 -7.17 -9.05
C ALA A 269 20.10 -6.11 -8.33
N THR A 270 19.34 -6.50 -7.30
CA THR A 270 18.65 -5.52 -6.43
C THR A 270 19.69 -4.67 -5.69
N ASP A 271 20.74 -5.30 -5.17
CA ASP A 271 21.79 -4.61 -4.42
C ASP A 271 22.62 -3.66 -5.30
N ALA A 272 22.94 -4.06 -6.53
CA ALA A 272 23.57 -3.17 -7.51
C ALA A 272 22.70 -1.94 -7.81
N ALA A 273 21.39 -2.11 -7.96
CA ALA A 273 20.46 -1.00 -8.16
C ALA A 273 20.37 -0.08 -6.94
N LEU A 274 20.33 -0.64 -5.73
CA LEU A 274 20.35 0.14 -4.48
C LEU A 274 21.66 0.91 -4.32
N ALA A 275 22.80 0.28 -4.59
CA ALA A 275 24.10 0.94 -4.54
C ALA A 275 24.16 2.12 -5.53
N LYS A 276 23.69 1.89 -6.77
CA LYS A 276 23.63 2.94 -7.79
C LYS A 276 22.70 4.09 -7.42
N ALA A 277 21.56 3.80 -6.78
CA ALA A 277 20.65 4.82 -6.29
C ALA A 277 21.31 5.74 -5.24
N VAL A 278 22.11 5.15 -4.34
CA VAL A 278 22.89 5.90 -3.35
C VAL A 278 24.04 6.67 -4.02
N GLU A 279 24.69 6.11 -5.04
CA GLU A 279 25.72 6.80 -5.83
C GLU A 279 25.17 8.07 -6.49
N TRP A 280 24.05 7.96 -7.20
CA TRP A 280 23.35 9.09 -7.82
C TRP A 280 22.68 10.04 -6.82
N GLY A 281 22.71 9.69 -5.53
CA GLY A 281 22.16 10.51 -4.47
C GLY A 281 20.64 10.61 -4.46
N ALA A 282 19.94 9.59 -4.98
CA ALA A 282 18.49 9.60 -5.19
C ALA A 282 17.70 9.98 -3.94
N SER A 283 16.72 10.87 -4.12
CA SER A 283 15.82 11.31 -3.06
C SER A 283 14.84 10.21 -2.66
N VAL A 284 14.46 9.36 -3.61
CA VAL A 284 13.50 8.27 -3.40
C VAL A 284 14.00 6.98 -4.06
N VAL A 285 13.85 5.86 -3.36
CA VAL A 285 14.05 4.52 -3.91
C VAL A 285 12.82 3.66 -3.63
N LEU A 286 12.29 3.03 -4.67
CA LEU A 286 11.21 2.03 -4.58
C LEU A 286 11.71 0.71 -5.16
N SER A 287 11.95 -0.26 -4.28
CA SER A 287 12.52 -1.56 -4.65
C SER A 287 11.57 -2.70 -4.27
N VAL A 288 11.29 -3.62 -5.21
CA VAL A 288 10.56 -4.86 -4.95
C VAL A 288 11.52 -6.04 -5.17
N PRO A 289 12.17 -6.53 -4.10
CA PRO A 289 13.14 -7.62 -4.20
C PRO A 289 12.45 -8.94 -4.53
N CYS A 290 12.85 -9.61 -5.62
CA CYS A 290 12.16 -10.82 -6.08
C CYS A 290 12.70 -12.13 -5.47
N CYS A 291 13.95 -12.51 -5.75
CA CYS A 291 14.58 -13.74 -5.24
C CYS A 291 15.85 -13.40 -4.47
N GLN A 292 16.21 -14.14 -3.42
CA GLN A 292 17.48 -13.95 -2.68
C GLN A 292 18.21 -15.27 -2.52
N HIS A 293 19.42 -15.37 -3.07
CA HIS A 293 20.26 -16.55 -2.96
C HIS A 293 21.59 -16.25 -2.27
N GLU A 294 22.06 -15.00 -2.28
CA GLU A 294 23.33 -14.61 -1.67
C GLU A 294 23.40 -15.06 -0.20
N LEU A 295 22.51 -14.56 0.65
CA LEU A 295 22.53 -14.86 2.09
C LEU A 295 22.15 -16.31 2.38
N PHE A 296 21.34 -16.95 1.54
CA PHE A 296 20.96 -18.35 1.74
C PHE A 296 22.16 -19.30 1.79
N ARG A 297 23.20 -19.00 1.01
CA ARG A 297 24.44 -19.78 0.98
C ARG A 297 25.38 -19.49 2.14
N GLN A 298 25.23 -18.33 2.78
CA GLN A 298 26.16 -17.82 3.79
C GLN A 298 25.63 -18.01 5.21
N VAL A 299 24.32 -17.83 5.42
CA VAL A 299 23.75 -17.74 6.75
C VAL A 299 24.03 -18.99 7.59
N ALA A 300 24.67 -18.76 8.73
CA ALA A 300 25.06 -19.80 9.67
C ALA A 300 24.97 -19.27 11.09
N ASN A 301 24.31 -20.03 11.97
CA ASN A 301 24.22 -19.72 13.40
C ASN A 301 23.78 -20.99 14.15
N GLU A 302 24.57 -21.44 15.13
CA GLU A 302 24.31 -22.67 15.88
C GLU A 302 23.01 -22.62 16.68
N THR A 303 22.70 -21.48 17.30
CA THR A 303 21.45 -21.29 18.06
C THR A 303 20.23 -21.33 17.14
N MET A 304 20.36 -20.90 15.89
CA MET A 304 19.28 -20.92 14.90
C MET A 304 19.21 -22.21 14.09
N LYS A 305 19.99 -23.24 14.42
CA LYS A 305 20.01 -24.52 13.69
C LYS A 305 18.61 -25.13 13.45
N PRO A 306 17.65 -25.12 14.40
CA PRO A 306 16.30 -25.61 14.15
C PRO A 306 15.57 -24.87 13.01
N LEU A 307 15.88 -23.59 12.79
CA LEU A 307 15.34 -22.80 11.68
C LEU A 307 16.13 -23.04 10.38
N LEU A 308 17.47 -23.03 10.48
CA LEU A 308 18.36 -23.05 9.31
C LEU A 308 18.56 -24.44 8.69
N SER A 309 18.27 -25.53 9.42
CA SER A 309 18.40 -26.90 8.89
C SER A 309 17.28 -27.30 7.92
N HIS A 310 16.12 -26.63 7.94
CA HIS A 310 15.04 -26.88 6.99
C HIS A 310 15.15 -25.91 5.80
N GLY A 311 15.39 -26.44 4.59
CA GLY A 311 15.64 -25.61 3.39
C GLY A 311 14.58 -24.52 3.16
N LEU A 312 13.30 -24.85 3.29
CA LEU A 312 12.19 -23.89 3.14
C LEU A 312 12.23 -22.77 4.19
N LEU A 313 12.53 -23.10 5.44
CA LEU A 313 12.62 -22.11 6.52
C LEU A 313 13.88 -21.25 6.35
N LYS A 314 15.00 -21.86 5.99
CA LYS A 314 16.25 -21.17 5.68
C LYS A 314 16.07 -20.18 4.53
N GLU A 315 15.37 -20.57 3.45
CA GLU A 315 15.09 -19.71 2.30
C GLU A 315 14.29 -18.47 2.71
N ARG A 316 13.16 -18.68 3.40
CA ARG A 316 12.29 -17.59 3.86
C ARG A 316 13.01 -16.66 4.84
N PHE A 317 13.74 -17.24 5.80
CA PHE A 317 14.54 -16.47 6.74
C PHE A 317 15.63 -15.65 6.04
N SER A 318 16.37 -16.26 5.11
CA SER A 318 17.44 -15.58 4.37
C SER A 318 16.89 -14.42 3.53
N ALA A 319 15.72 -14.59 2.92
CA ALA A 319 15.07 -13.52 2.20
C ALA A 319 14.72 -12.33 3.10
N LEU A 320 14.09 -12.59 4.26
CA LEU A 320 13.76 -11.55 5.24
C LEU A 320 15.02 -10.87 5.80
N ALA A 321 16.05 -11.64 6.13
CA ALA A 321 17.33 -11.13 6.61
C ALA A 321 18.01 -10.24 5.56
N THR A 322 17.92 -10.60 4.28
CA THR A 322 18.48 -9.79 3.18
C THR A 322 17.76 -8.43 3.10
N ASP A 323 16.44 -8.42 3.16
CA ASP A 323 15.66 -7.18 3.06
C ASP A 323 15.83 -6.29 4.29
N ALA A 324 16.01 -6.89 5.48
CA ALA A 324 16.40 -6.17 6.70
C ALA A 324 17.79 -5.53 6.57
N ILE A 325 18.77 -6.27 6.03
CA ILE A 325 20.12 -5.75 5.76
C ILE A 325 20.07 -4.56 4.79
N ARG A 326 19.31 -4.68 3.70
CA ARG A 326 19.16 -3.59 2.72
C ARG A 326 18.56 -2.34 3.33
N ALA A 327 17.48 -2.51 4.09
CA ALA A 327 16.84 -1.41 4.80
C ALA A 327 17.83 -0.72 5.77
N GLN A 328 18.49 -1.50 6.63
CA GLN A 328 19.41 -0.97 7.63
C GLN A 328 20.63 -0.26 7.00
N LEU A 329 21.20 -0.80 5.93
CA LEU A 329 22.30 -0.14 5.21
C LEU A 329 21.88 1.20 4.59
N LEU A 330 20.67 1.29 4.04
CA LEU A 330 20.11 2.56 3.57
C LEU A 330 19.89 3.56 4.74
N GLU A 331 19.45 3.07 5.91
CA GLU A 331 19.31 3.90 7.12
C GLU A 331 20.64 4.48 7.60
N VAL A 332 21.71 3.67 7.62
CA VAL A 332 23.07 4.16 7.92
C VAL A 332 23.46 5.31 6.99
N LEU A 333 23.01 5.26 5.74
CA LEU A 333 23.30 6.24 4.70
C LEU A 333 22.32 7.43 4.67
N GLY A 334 21.46 7.57 5.69
CA GLY A 334 20.58 8.73 5.86
C GLY A 334 19.27 8.66 5.09
N TYR A 335 18.83 7.45 4.74
CA TYR A 335 17.48 7.21 4.25
C TYR A 335 16.56 6.80 5.38
N ARG A 336 15.34 7.35 5.40
CA ARG A 336 14.25 6.75 6.14
C ARG A 336 13.67 5.60 5.32
N THR A 337 13.70 4.39 5.86
CA THR A 337 13.21 3.20 5.14
C THR A 337 11.91 2.67 5.71
N GLN A 338 11.10 2.06 4.84
CA GLN A 338 9.85 1.38 5.19
C GLN A 338 9.72 0.12 4.34
N LEU A 339 9.48 -1.01 5.01
CA LEU A 339 9.14 -2.28 4.37
C LEU A 339 7.60 -2.39 4.35
N LEU A 340 7.02 -2.41 3.16
CA LEU A 340 5.58 -2.37 2.94
C LEU A 340 5.10 -3.61 2.22
N GLU A 341 3.87 -4.01 2.51
CA GLU A 341 3.18 -5.01 1.73
C GLU A 341 2.71 -4.42 0.39
N PHE A 342 3.25 -4.97 -0.70
CA PHE A 342 3.04 -4.53 -2.07
C PHE A 342 1.83 -5.17 -2.71
N ILE A 343 1.66 -6.49 -2.58
CA ILE A 343 0.53 -7.22 -3.14
C ILE A 343 0.09 -8.30 -2.15
N ASP A 344 -1.15 -8.76 -2.32
CA ASP A 344 -1.68 -9.81 -1.45
C ASP A 344 -0.79 -11.08 -1.53
N PRO A 345 -0.41 -11.69 -0.39
CA PRO A 345 0.41 -12.89 -0.36
C PRO A 345 -0.22 -14.07 -1.10
N GLU A 346 -1.55 -14.04 -1.32
CA GLU A 346 -2.24 -15.01 -2.19
C GLU A 346 -1.65 -15.07 -3.61
N HIS A 347 -1.05 -13.98 -4.09
CA HIS A 347 -0.46 -13.89 -5.42
C HIS A 347 1.04 -14.22 -5.46
N THR A 348 1.76 -14.02 -4.37
CA THR A 348 3.18 -14.40 -4.24
C THR A 348 3.64 -14.36 -2.78
N PRO A 349 4.46 -15.33 -2.34
CA PRO A 349 5.09 -15.28 -1.01
C PRO A 349 6.10 -14.13 -0.87
N LYS A 350 6.50 -13.51 -1.98
CA LYS A 350 7.41 -12.36 -2.05
C LYS A 350 6.63 -11.09 -2.36
N ASN A 351 6.13 -10.45 -1.31
CA ASN A 351 5.21 -9.32 -1.41
C ASN A 351 5.71 -8.05 -0.73
N MET A 352 7.02 -7.90 -0.48
CA MET A 352 7.58 -6.71 0.16
C MET A 352 8.09 -5.68 -0.86
N LEU A 353 7.83 -4.41 -0.57
CA LEU A 353 8.46 -3.26 -1.21
C LEU A 353 9.29 -2.50 -0.16
N ILE A 354 10.56 -2.24 -0.49
CA ILE A 354 11.41 -1.30 0.23
C ILE A 354 11.15 0.09 -0.33
N ARG A 355 10.61 0.98 0.50
CA ARG A 355 10.51 2.41 0.24
C ARG A 355 11.57 3.13 1.05
N ALA A 356 12.49 3.81 0.38
CA ALA A 356 13.51 4.62 1.03
C ALA A 356 13.40 6.07 0.58
N VAL A 357 13.37 6.99 1.54
CA VAL A 357 13.33 8.43 1.29
C VAL A 357 14.54 9.07 1.95
N LYS A 358 15.33 9.81 1.19
CA LYS A 358 16.51 10.50 1.71
C LYS A 358 16.08 11.62 2.65
N THR A 359 16.47 11.52 3.92
CA THR A 359 16.17 12.52 4.96
C THR A 359 17.41 13.24 5.47
N GLY A 360 18.59 12.77 5.05
CA GLY A 360 19.89 13.23 5.57
C GLY A 360 20.36 12.30 6.69
N ALA A 361 21.69 12.20 6.84
CA ALA A 361 22.32 11.39 7.87
C ALA A 361 22.78 12.28 9.04
N ASN A 362 22.40 11.93 10.26
CA ASN A 362 23.09 12.39 11.46
C ASN A 362 24.19 11.37 11.77
N ARG A 363 25.44 11.79 11.90
CA ARG A 363 26.58 10.89 12.14
C ARG A 363 26.41 10.01 13.38
N ALA A 364 25.83 10.53 14.45
CA ALA A 364 25.58 9.75 15.67
C ALA A 364 24.52 8.67 15.44
N ASP A 365 23.47 8.99 14.70
CA ASP A 365 22.40 8.05 14.32
C ASP A 365 22.93 6.98 13.35
N ALA A 366 23.68 7.39 12.33
CA ALA A 366 24.34 6.49 11.38
C ALA A 366 25.28 5.50 12.08
N ALA A 367 26.06 5.95 13.06
CA ALA A 367 26.93 5.09 13.85
C ALA A 367 26.12 4.08 14.69
N ALA A 368 25.02 4.50 15.32
CA ALA A 368 24.15 3.59 16.08
C ALA A 368 23.52 2.52 15.16
N LYS A 369 22.98 2.94 14.01
CA LYS A 369 22.41 2.05 12.99
C LYS A 369 23.43 1.07 12.44
N TRP A 370 24.67 1.51 12.27
CA TRP A 370 25.78 0.66 11.87
C TRP A 370 26.10 -0.41 12.93
N GLN A 371 26.09 -0.07 14.22
CA GLN A 371 26.32 -1.07 15.28
C GLN A 371 25.22 -2.14 15.31
N GLU A 372 23.96 -1.74 15.18
CA GLU A 372 22.82 -2.67 15.06
C GLU A 372 22.99 -3.59 13.83
N TYR A 373 23.34 -3.00 12.69
CA TYR A 373 23.63 -3.73 11.46
C TYR A 373 24.77 -4.73 11.63
N ALA A 374 25.91 -4.29 12.14
CA ALA A 374 27.12 -5.10 12.28
C ALA A 374 26.88 -6.26 13.26
N ALA A 375 26.17 -6.03 14.36
CA ALA A 375 25.77 -7.08 15.28
C ALA A 375 24.90 -8.14 14.58
N PHE A 376 23.89 -7.72 13.80
CA PHE A 376 23.03 -8.62 13.04
C PHE A 376 23.80 -9.40 11.96
N ARG A 377 24.61 -8.71 11.16
CA ARG A 377 25.49 -9.29 10.13
C ARG A 377 26.41 -10.35 10.72
N ASN A 378 27.09 -10.03 11.83
CA ASN A 378 28.04 -10.92 12.51
C ASN A 378 27.33 -12.13 13.11
N MET A 379 26.16 -11.94 13.73
CA MET A 379 25.34 -13.03 14.27
C MET A 379 24.95 -14.03 13.18
N LEU A 380 24.66 -13.54 11.97
CA LEU A 380 24.30 -14.37 10.81
C LEU A 380 25.51 -14.93 10.04
N GLN A 381 26.72 -14.45 10.35
CA GLN A 381 27.97 -14.81 9.67
C GLN A 381 27.93 -14.55 8.15
N VAL A 382 27.34 -13.43 7.75
CA VAL A 382 27.18 -13.07 6.34
C VAL A 382 28.13 -11.94 5.91
N SER A 383 28.50 -11.94 4.64
CA SER A 383 29.14 -10.84 3.92
C SER A 383 28.23 -10.43 2.75
N PRO A 384 27.35 -9.42 2.94
CA PRO A 384 26.41 -8.98 1.90
C PRO A 384 27.09 -8.18 0.78
N TYR A 385 26.64 -8.34 -0.46
CA TYR A 385 27.15 -7.57 -1.61
C TYR A 385 26.92 -6.07 -1.45
N LEU A 386 25.74 -5.67 -0.98
CA LEU A 386 25.39 -4.26 -0.84
C LEU A 386 26.34 -3.52 0.11
N GLU A 387 26.78 -4.18 1.19
CA GLU A 387 27.75 -3.62 2.12
C GLU A 387 29.08 -3.35 1.42
N ARG A 388 29.62 -4.35 0.70
CA ARG A 388 30.87 -4.21 -0.05
C ARG A 388 30.77 -3.13 -1.13
N ALA A 389 29.65 -3.08 -1.84
CA ALA A 389 29.41 -2.07 -2.88
C ALA A 389 29.32 -0.64 -2.34
N LEU A 390 29.01 -0.47 -1.05
CA LEU A 390 28.82 0.83 -0.40
C LEU A 390 29.88 1.14 0.67
N GLU A 391 30.96 0.37 0.74
CA GLU A 391 31.97 0.42 1.81
C GLU A 391 32.48 1.85 2.06
N ASP A 392 32.87 2.56 1.00
CA ASP A 392 33.38 3.93 1.10
C ASP A 392 32.32 4.90 1.67
N LYS A 393 31.06 4.77 1.24
CA LYS A 393 29.98 5.64 1.72
C LYS A 393 29.58 5.32 3.15
N LEU A 394 29.60 4.04 3.53
CA LEU A 394 29.34 3.58 4.89
C LEU A 394 30.43 4.10 5.84
N ARG A 395 31.70 4.05 5.43
CA ARG A 395 32.82 4.64 6.19
C ARG A 395 32.66 6.13 6.41
N LEU A 396 32.29 6.86 5.36
CA LEU A 396 32.05 8.30 5.46
C LEU A 396 30.87 8.63 6.39
N ALA A 397 29.81 7.82 6.37
CA ALA A 397 28.60 8.06 7.18
C ALA A 397 28.78 7.68 8.66
N ALA A 398 29.35 6.50 8.95
CA ALA A 398 29.38 5.91 10.29
C ALA A 398 30.76 5.93 10.97
N GLY A 399 31.86 6.22 10.26
CA GLY A 399 33.23 6.16 10.79
C GLY A 399 33.93 4.84 10.46
N ASP A 400 34.76 4.31 11.37
CA ASP A 400 35.48 3.05 11.12
C ASP A 400 34.51 1.86 11.04
N VAL A 401 34.30 1.40 9.81
CA VAL A 401 33.53 0.22 9.42
C VAL A 401 34.50 -0.96 9.41
N LYS A 402 34.62 -1.66 10.54
CA LYS A 402 35.31 -2.96 10.66
C LYS A 402 34.32 -4.03 11.07
#